data_AF-A0A0R2MAQ2-F1
#
_entry.id   AF-A0A0R2MAQ2-F1
#
_cell.length_a   1.000
_cell.length_b   1.000
_cell.length_c   1.000
_cell.angle_alpha   90.00
_cell.angle_beta   90.00
_cell.angle_gamma   90.00
#
_symmetry.space_group_name_H-M   'P 1'
#
loop_
_entity.id
_entity.type
_entity.pdbx_description
1 polymer ?
#
loop_
_entity_poly.entity_id
_entity_poly.type
_entity_poly.pdbx_seq_one_letter_code
_entity_poly.pdbx_strand_id
1 'polypeptide(L)' 'MAGDEYKIVKLGDTLVMTPLRNNLFDNETDWTGFRDSVSQEDNEWDEIDD' A
#
# COMPACT_ATOMS: atom_id res chain seq x y z
N MET A 1 -3.41 3.00 -11.55
CA MET A 1 -2.60 3.25 -10.35
C MET A 1 -3.04 2.29 -9.25
N ALA A 2 -2.16 1.98 -8.30
CA ALA A 2 -2.50 1.26 -7.09
C ALA A 2 -3.70 1.94 -6.40
N GLY A 3 -4.85 1.25 -6.31
CA GLY A 3 -6.07 1.79 -5.68
C GLY A 3 -7.09 2.47 -6.61
N ASP A 4 -6.98 2.32 -7.93
CA ASP A 4 -8.01 2.81 -8.87
C ASP A 4 -9.17 1.81 -9.05
N GLU A 5 -8.92 0.52 -8.83
CA GLU A 5 -9.91 -0.54 -8.97
C GLU A 5 -10.15 -1.25 -7.63
N TYR A 6 -11.42 -1.56 -7.34
CA TYR A 6 -11.82 -2.18 -6.08
C TYR A 6 -12.72 -3.39 -6.33
N LYS A 7 -12.46 -4.46 -5.59
CA LYS A 7 -13.43 -5.54 -5.40
C LYS A 7 -14.38 -5.14 -4.28
N ILE A 8 -15.66 -5.07 -4.59
CA ILE A 8 -16.71 -4.77 -3.61
C ILE A 8 -17.40 -6.07 -3.21
N VAL A 9 -17.49 -6.34 -1.92
CA VAL A 9 -18.20 -7.51 -1.36
C VAL A 9 -19.18 -7.04 -0.30
N LYS A 10 -20.42 -7.54 -0.35
CA LYS A 10 -21.43 -7.27 0.68
C LYS A 10 -21.43 -8.40 1.71
N LEU A 11 -21.25 -8.07 2.98
CA LEU A 11 -21.31 -8.98 4.12
C LEU A 11 -22.39 -8.47 5.09
N GLY A 12 -23.54 -9.14 5.11
CA GLY A 12 -24.71 -8.63 5.84
C GLY A 12 -25.12 -7.24 5.32
N ASP A 13 -25.14 -6.25 6.19
CA ASP A 13 -25.44 -4.85 5.84
C ASP A 13 -24.19 -3.99 5.56
N THR A 14 -23.00 -4.60 5.60
CA THR A 14 -21.72 -3.90 5.38
C THR A 14 -21.21 -4.12 3.96
N LEU A 15 -20.71 -3.05 3.34
CA LEU A 15 -19.95 -3.11 2.08
C LEU A 15 -18.45 -3.05 2.41
N VAL A 16 -17.71 -4.06 1.97
CA VAL A 16 -16.26 -4.13 2.06
C VAL A 16 -15.67 -3.82 0.69
N MET A 17 -14.80 -2.82 0.63
CA MET A 17 -14.07 -2.46 -0.58
C MET A 17 -12.61 -2.87 -0.41
N THR A 18 -12.17 -3.84 -1.20
CA THR A 18 -10.77 -4.27 -1.22
C THR A 18 -10.13 -3.73 -2.49
N PRO A 19 -9.12 -2.85 -2.42
CA PRO A 19 -8.41 -2.41 -3.62
C PRO A 19 -7.80 -3.63 -4.31
N LEU A 20 -8.02 -3.73 -5.62
CA LEU A 20 -7.42 -4.76 -6.45
C LEU A 20 -5.94 -4.40 -6.63
N ARG A 21 -5.12 -4.99 -5.76
CA ARG A 21 -3.67 -4.87 -5.78
C ARG A 21 -3.06 -5.94 -6.65
N ASN A 22 -3.46 -6.01 -7.93
CA ASN A 22 -2.70 -6.83 -8.87
C ASN A 22 -1.39 -6.09 -9.10
N ASN A 23 -0.27 -6.73 -8.78
CA ASN A 23 1.07 -6.32 -9.22
C ASN A 23 1.63 -5.06 -8.53
N LEU A 24 1.14 -4.69 -7.34
CA LEU A 24 1.61 -3.48 -6.62
C LEU A 24 3.11 -3.47 -6.36
N PHE A 25 3.71 -4.66 -6.21
CA PHE A 25 5.13 -4.86 -5.94
C PHE A 25 5.89 -5.45 -7.13
N ASP A 26 5.21 -5.74 -8.24
CA ASP A 26 5.85 -6.46 -9.36
C ASP A 26 6.67 -5.52 -10.25
N ASN A 27 6.40 -4.22 -10.17
CA ASN A 27 7.07 -3.22 -10.99
C ASN A 27 7.98 -2.32 -10.15
N GLU A 28 9.27 -2.65 -10.09
CA GLU A 28 10.28 -1.88 -9.36
C GLU A 28 10.33 -0.40 -9.76
N THR A 29 9.99 -0.06 -11.02
CA THR A 29 10.01 1.34 -11.46
C THR A 29 8.97 2.20 -10.75
N ASP A 30 7.85 1.59 -10.33
CA ASP A 30 6.78 2.30 -9.62
C ASP A 30 7.19 2.68 -8.19
N TRP A 31 8.31 2.12 -7.71
CA TRP A 31 8.90 2.40 -6.40
C TRP A 31 10.12 3.34 -6.48
N THR A 32 10.43 3.87 -7.67
CA THR A 32 11.53 4.83 -7.85
C THR A 32 11.30 6.07 -6.99
N GLY A 33 12.27 6.43 -6.14
CA GLY A 33 12.18 7.57 -5.23
C GLY A 33 11.35 7.33 -3.97
N PHE A 34 10.78 6.13 -3.80
CA PHE A 34 10.05 5.78 -2.57
C PHE A 34 10.95 5.92 -1.34
N ARG A 35 12.16 5.36 -1.38
CA ARG A 35 13.13 5.44 -0.27
C ARG A 35 13.60 6.86 0.02
N ASP A 36 13.66 7.72 -0.97
CA ASP A 36 14.01 9.13 -0.80
C ASP A 36 12.84 9.96 -0.22
N SER A 37 11.62 9.45 -0.30
CA SER A 37 10.40 10.07 0.25
C SER A 37 10.09 9.65 1.69
N VAL A 38 10.79 8.63 2.20
CA VAL A 38 10.68 8.16 3.59
C VAL A 38 11.21 9.25 4.52
N SER A 39 10.38 9.68 5.47
CA SER A 39 10.76 10.71 6.43
C SER A 39 11.68 10.16 7.52
N GLN A 40 12.30 11.05 8.29
CA GLN A 40 13.09 10.63 9.45
C GLN A 40 12.23 9.89 10.48
N GLU A 41 10.98 10.33 10.70
CA GLU A 41 10.03 9.66 11.58
C GLU A 41 9.75 8.22 11.10
N ASP A 42 9.56 8.03 9.80
CA ASP A 42 9.36 6.69 9.23
C ASP A 42 10.57 5.77 9.45
N ASN A 43 11.79 6.30 9.36
CA ASN A 43 13.02 5.54 9.65
C ASN A 43 13.14 5.18 11.14
N GLU A 44 12.67 6.04 12.04
CA GLU A 44 12.65 5.75 13.48
C GLU A 44 11.75 4.54 13.78
N TRP A 45 10.68 4.30 13.03
CA TRP A 45 9.85 3.10 13.17
C TRP A 45 10.57 1.81 12.72
N ASP A 46 11.46 1.89 11.74
CA ASP A 46 12.27 0.75 11.26
C ASP A 46 13.40 0.38 12.24
N GLU A 47 13.84 1.34 13.07
CA GLU A 47 14.93 1.18 14.04
C GLU A 47 14.46 0.74 15.44
N ILE A 48 13.14 0.69 15.70
CA ILE A 48 12.58 0.31 17.01
C ILE A 48 12.71 -1.20 17.33
N ASP A 49 13.09 -2.03 16.35
CA ASP A 49 13.14 -3.50 16.50
C ASP A 49 14.54 -4.09 16.85
N ASP A 50 15.49 -3.28 17.35
CA ASP A 50 16.76 -3.76 17.95
C ASP A 50 16.78 -3.71 19.50
#